data_AF-A0A4Y2VFN2-F1
#
_entry.id   AF-A0A4Y2VFN2-F1
#
_cell.length_a   1.000
_cell.length_b   1.000
_cell.length_c   1.000
_cell.angle_alpha   90.00
_cell.angle_beta   90.00
_cell.angle_gamma   90.00
#
_symmetry.space_group_name_H-M   'P 1'
#
loop_
_entity.id
_entity.type
_entity.pdbx_description
1 polymer ?
#
loop_
_entity_poly.entity_id
_entity_poly.type
_entity_poly.pdbx_seq_one_letter_code
_entity_poly.pdbx_strand_id
1 'polypeptide(L)'
;MSSRCLLIRPVFPIKIHPYCKGGALHMFKLIAATRYLPTELKAKIDLLIQRNSYFAHSENLLTAMMTDSEPHIREPAVSSYDFESPIIQKNGLRLFQLPTVKFDALSYADLIDCQENITDHIY
;
A
#
# COMPACT_ATOMS: atom_id res chain seq x y z
N MET A 1 43.85 6.85 -1.46
CA MET A 1 42.92 5.84 -0.90
C MET A 1 42.26 6.41 0.35
N SER A 2 41.02 6.87 0.25
CA SER A 2 40.12 6.95 1.42
C SER A 2 38.70 7.08 0.87
N SER A 3 38.15 5.94 0.50
CA SER A 3 36.77 5.80 0.06
C SER A 3 35.87 6.07 1.26
N ARG A 4 35.45 7.33 1.42
CA ARG A 4 34.27 7.64 2.24
C ARG A 4 33.06 7.11 1.49
N CYS A 5 32.76 5.84 1.73
CA CYS A 5 31.43 5.29 1.47
C CYS A 5 30.43 6.17 2.23
N LEU A 6 29.81 7.09 1.50
CA LEU A 6 28.57 7.73 1.92
C LEU A 6 27.55 6.60 2.05
N LEU A 7 27.45 6.05 3.25
CA LEU A 7 26.35 5.20 3.66
C LEU A 7 25.10 6.08 3.64
N ILE A 8 24.52 6.26 2.46
CA ILE A 8 23.13 6.67 2.30
C ILE A 8 22.34 5.52 2.90
N ARG A 9 22.14 5.53 4.22
CA ARG A 9 21.08 4.73 4.82
C ARG A 9 19.80 5.21 4.13
N PRO A 10 19.05 4.36 3.41
CA PRO A 10 17.73 4.76 2.99
C PRO A 10 16.94 4.99 4.27
N VAL A 11 16.71 6.25 4.60
CA VAL A 11 15.94 6.65 5.76
C VAL A 11 14.50 6.32 5.42
N PHE A 12 14.07 5.11 5.76
CA PHE A 12 12.68 4.73 5.62
C PHE A 12 11.84 5.61 6.55
N PRO A 13 10.90 6.43 6.03
CA PRO A 13 10.11 7.34 6.84
C PRO A 13 9.35 6.64 7.97
N ILE A 14 9.01 5.36 7.79
CA ILE A 14 8.38 4.52 8.83
C ILE A 14 9.22 4.42 10.12
N LYS A 15 10.55 4.51 10.04
CA LYS A 15 11.43 4.46 11.23
C LYS A 15 11.47 5.79 11.99
N ILE A 16 11.09 6.89 11.36
CA ILE A 16 11.03 8.22 11.97
C ILE A 16 9.61 8.53 12.44
N HIS A 17 8.61 8.06 11.70
CA HIS A 17 7.19 8.28 11.97
C HIS A 17 6.44 6.94 11.95
N PRO A 18 6.51 6.14 13.04
CA PRO A 18 5.92 4.80 13.10
C PRO A 18 4.40 4.82 13.33
N TYR A 19 3.71 5.86 12.87
CA TYR A 19 2.26 5.95 13.05
C TYR A 19 1.54 5.05 12.06
N CYS A 20 0.55 4.29 12.52
CA CYS A 20 -0.25 3.40 11.68
C CYS A 20 -0.88 4.13 10.49
N LYS A 21 -1.27 5.39 10.69
CA LYS A 21 -1.82 6.27 9.64
C LYS A 21 -0.90 6.55 8.45
N GLY A 22 0.41 6.35 8.61
CA GLY A 22 1.39 6.57 7.55
C GLY A 22 1.68 5.34 6.69
N GLY A 23 1.13 4.17 7.02
CA GLY A 23 1.51 2.89 6.40
C GLY A 23 1.39 2.90 4.88
N ALA A 24 0.18 3.13 4.36
CA ALA A 24 -0.09 3.19 2.92
C ALA A 24 0.69 4.33 2.23
N LEU A 25 0.81 5.49 2.87
CA LEU A 25 1.57 6.62 2.34
C LEU A 25 3.06 6.31 2.19
N HIS A 26 3.66 5.62 3.16
CA HIS A 26 5.06 5.18 3.08
C HIS A 26 5.27 4.18 1.95
N MET A 27 4.32 3.26 1.75
CA MET A 27 4.35 2.32 0.64
C MET A 27 4.29 3.03 -0.70
N PHE A 28 3.38 4.00 -0.85
CA PHE A 28 3.26 4.82 -2.05
C PHE A 28 4.57 5.59 -2.35
N LYS A 29 5.18 6.21 -1.33
CA LYS A 29 6.47 6.90 -1.49
C LYS A 29 7.59 5.95 -1.91
N LEU A 30 7.59 4.71 -1.41
CA LEU A 30 8.54 3.69 -1.83
C LEU A 30 8.36 3.34 -3.32
N ILE A 31 7.13 3.08 -3.76
CA ILE A 31 6.79 2.79 -5.16
C ILE A 31 7.16 3.98 -6.06
N ALA A 32 6.86 5.21 -5.64
CA ALA A 32 7.23 6.40 -6.39
C ALA A 32 8.75 6.52 -6.55
N ALA A 33 9.54 6.14 -5.53
CA ALA A 33 10.99 6.11 -5.62
C ALA A 33 11.50 4.99 -6.55
N THR A 34 10.84 3.83 -6.60
CA THR A 34 11.27 2.72 -7.49
C THR A 34 11.06 3.02 -8.97
N ARG A 35 10.19 3.97 -9.34
CA ARG A 35 9.96 4.40 -10.73
C ARG A 35 11.21 4.93 -11.43
N TYR A 36 12.16 5.47 -10.68
CA TYR A 36 13.40 6.05 -11.22
C TYR A 36 14.52 5.01 -11.40
N LEU A 37 14.29 3.74 -11.03
CA LEU A 37 15.32 2.71 -11.13
C LEU A 37 15.38 2.08 -12.53
N PRO A 38 16.55 1.55 -12.92
CA PRO A 38 16.69 0.74 -14.13
C PRO A 38 15.74 -0.47 -14.09
N THR A 39 15.19 -0.84 -15.25
CA THR A 39 14.13 -1.87 -15.39
C THR A 39 14.46 -3.20 -14.70
N GLU A 40 15.71 -3.66 -14.79
CA GLU A 40 16.13 -4.92 -14.17
C GLU A 40 16.07 -4.87 -12.63
N LEU A 41 16.49 -3.74 -12.06
CA LEU A 41 16.48 -3.54 -10.61
C LEU A 41 15.06 -3.25 -10.11
N LYS A 42 14.28 -2.49 -10.88
CA LYS A 42 12.86 -2.22 -10.64
C LYS A 42 12.09 -3.53 -10.51
N ALA A 43 12.22 -4.46 -11.46
CA ALA A 43 11.52 -5.75 -11.43
C ALA A 43 11.81 -6.56 -10.16
N LYS A 44 13.06 -6.57 -9.69
CA LYS A 44 13.45 -7.27 -8.45
C LYS A 44 12.83 -6.60 -7.21
N ILE A 45 12.77 -5.28 -7.18
CA ILE A 45 12.21 -4.55 -6.04
C ILE A 45 10.68 -4.59 -6.04
N ASP A 46 10.03 -4.52 -7.19
CA ASP A 46 8.57 -4.63 -7.31
C ASP A 46 8.10 -5.98 -6.75
N LEU A 47 8.82 -7.08 -7.02
CA LEU A 47 8.57 -8.38 -6.39
C LEU A 47 8.68 -8.33 -4.86
N LEU A 48 9.65 -7.59 -4.33
CA LEU A 48 9.80 -7.42 -2.88
C LEU A 48 8.68 -6.56 -2.28
N ILE A 49 8.26 -5.51 -2.98
CA ILE A 49 7.14 -4.66 -2.58
C ILE A 49 5.85 -5.49 -2.54
N GLN A 50 5.58 -6.28 -3.59
CA GLN A 50 4.41 -7.14 -3.66
C GLN A 50 4.41 -8.19 -2.54
N ARG A 51 5.57 -8.77 -2.20
CA ARG A 51 5.68 -9.71 -1.07
C ARG A 51 5.42 -9.05 0.29
N ASN A 52 5.61 -7.73 0.38
CA ASN A 52 5.42 -6.93 1.60
C ASN A 52 4.22 -5.98 1.48
N SER A 53 3.24 -6.28 0.62
CA SER A 53 2.11 -5.40 0.33
C SER A 53 1.09 -5.25 1.46
N TYR A 54 1.36 -5.81 2.64
CA TYR A 54 0.47 -5.71 3.81
C TYR A 54 0.17 -4.26 4.21
N PHE A 55 1.08 -3.32 3.96
CA PHE A 55 0.82 -1.89 4.22
C PHE A 55 -0.18 -1.26 3.25
N ALA A 56 -0.44 -1.90 2.11
CA ALA A 56 -1.40 -1.44 1.11
C ALA A 56 -2.79 -2.07 1.28
N HIS A 57 -3.02 -2.87 2.33
CA HIS A 57 -4.36 -3.40 2.63
C HIS A 57 -5.40 -2.29 2.76
N SER A 58 -6.66 -2.61 2.43
CA SER A 58 -7.77 -1.66 2.48
C SER A 58 -7.94 -1.03 3.86
N GLU A 59 -7.75 -1.77 4.95
CA GLU A 59 -7.79 -1.25 6.33
C GLU A 59 -6.70 -0.19 6.61
N ASN A 60 -5.48 -0.44 6.14
CA ASN A 60 -4.35 0.47 6.29
C ASN A 60 -4.51 1.70 5.39
N LEU A 61 -5.07 1.51 4.19
CA LEU A 61 -5.38 2.57 3.25
C LEU A 61 -6.47 3.49 3.82
N LEU A 62 -7.56 2.90 4.32
CA LEU A 62 -8.65 3.60 4.98
C LEU A 62 -8.15 4.43 6.17
N THR A 63 -7.28 3.83 7.00
CA THR A 63 -6.67 4.53 8.14
C THR A 63 -5.85 5.74 7.68
N ALA A 64 -5.11 5.63 6.58
CA ALA A 64 -4.36 6.75 6.02
C ALA A 64 -5.31 7.86 5.52
N MET A 65 -6.33 7.49 4.73
CA MET A 65 -7.30 8.43 4.16
C MET A 65 -8.11 9.18 5.23
N MET A 66 -8.55 8.50 6.30
CA MET A 66 -9.29 9.16 7.40
C MET A 66 -8.49 10.27 8.08
N THR A 67 -7.16 10.14 8.10
CA THR A 67 -6.26 11.10 8.75
C THR A 67 -5.65 12.12 7.80
N ASP A 68 -6.00 12.04 6.51
CA ASP A 68 -5.49 12.96 5.51
C ASP A 68 -6.08 14.36 5.71
N SER A 69 -5.29 15.37 5.34
CA SER A 69 -5.72 16.77 5.41
C SER A 69 -6.70 17.11 4.29
N GLU A 70 -6.61 16.42 3.15
CA GLU A 70 -7.37 16.71 1.96
C GLU A 70 -8.80 16.13 2.07
N PRO A 71 -9.85 16.98 2.01
CA PRO A 71 -11.23 16.53 2.19
C PRO A 71 -11.66 15.56 1.07
N HIS A 72 -11.18 15.76 -0.16
CA HIS A 72 -11.50 14.89 -1.29
C HIS A 72 -10.99 13.44 -1.12
N ILE A 73 -9.99 13.21 -0.29
CA ILE A 73 -9.49 11.86 0.05
C ILE A 73 -10.17 11.33 1.31
N ARG A 74 -10.47 12.20 2.26
CA ARG A 74 -11.08 11.84 3.53
C ARG A 74 -12.57 11.49 3.42
N GLU A 75 -13.32 12.17 2.55
CA GLU A 75 -14.75 11.93 2.35
C GLU A 75 -15.08 10.49 1.92
N PRO A 76 -14.40 9.91 0.90
CA PRO A 76 -14.56 8.49 0.54
C PRO A 76 -14.26 7.52 1.70
N ALA A 77 -13.34 7.89 2.58
CA ALA A 77 -12.93 7.09 3.75
C ALA A 77 -13.96 7.10 4.89
N VAL A 78 -14.85 8.09 4.92
CA VAL A 78 -15.95 8.16 5.89
C VAL A 78 -17.19 7.44 5.35
N SER A 79 -17.38 7.44 4.04
CA SER A 79 -18.51 6.77 3.37
C SER A 79 -18.27 5.28 3.08
N SER A 80 -17.20 4.70 3.61
CA SER A 80 -16.61 3.42 3.19
C SER A 80 -17.41 2.18 3.55
N TYR A 81 -18.53 1.95 2.85
CA TYR A 81 -19.01 0.60 2.61
C TYR A 81 -18.10 -0.15 1.60
N ASP A 82 -17.41 0.58 0.72
CA ASP A 82 -16.67 0.02 -0.42
C ASP A 82 -15.22 -0.42 -0.12
N PHE A 83 -14.69 -0.14 1.09
CA PHE A 83 -13.34 -0.60 1.49
C PHE A 83 -13.36 -1.96 2.21
N GLU A 84 -14.53 -2.57 2.36
CA GLU A 84 -14.64 -3.96 2.78
C GLU A 84 -13.96 -4.84 1.72
N SER A 85 -12.74 -5.30 2.01
CA SER A 85 -12.12 -6.37 1.22
C SER A 85 -13.07 -7.56 1.24
N PRO A 86 -13.30 -8.29 0.13
CA PRO A 86 -14.09 -9.51 0.15
C PRO A 86 -13.54 -10.43 1.23
N ILE A 87 -14.28 -10.56 2.33
CA ILE A 87 -13.83 -11.31 3.49
C ILE A 87 -13.96 -12.78 3.10
N ILE A 88 -12.89 -13.38 2.60
CA ILE A 88 -12.86 -14.83 2.45
C ILE A 88 -12.78 -15.42 3.85
N GLN A 89 -13.94 -15.85 4.35
CA GLN A 89 -14.09 -16.49 5.63
C GLN A 89 -14.02 -18.00 5.44
N LYS A 90 -13.02 -18.63 6.04
CA LYS A 90 -13.01 -20.10 6.19
C LYS A 90 -13.21 -20.40 7.67
N ASN A 91 -14.29 -21.11 8.00
CA ASN A 91 -14.64 -21.47 9.38
C ASN A 91 -14.77 -20.26 10.33
N GLY A 92 -15.22 -19.10 9.83
CA GLY A 92 -15.36 -17.87 10.62
C GLY A 92 -14.06 -17.12 10.91
N LEU A 93 -12.93 -17.55 10.34
CA LEU A 93 -11.66 -16.83 10.41
C LEU A 93 -11.42 -16.04 9.13
N ARG A 94 -11.01 -14.77 9.27
CA ARG A 94 -10.57 -13.93 8.16
C ARG A 94 -9.25 -14.48 7.60
N LEU A 95 -9.23 -14.83 6.32
CA LEU A 95 -8.00 -15.20 5.64
C LEU A 95 -7.20 -13.95 5.27
N PHE A 96 -5.92 -13.94 5.64
CA PHE A 96 -5.01 -12.87 5.27
C PHE A 96 -4.53 -13.09 3.82
N GLN A 97 -4.99 -12.26 2.89
CA GLN A 97 -4.60 -12.29 1.49
C GLN A 97 -3.81 -11.03 1.14
N LEU A 98 -2.57 -11.18 0.66
CA LEU A 98 -1.77 -10.05 0.23
C LEU A 98 -2.46 -9.31 -0.93
N PRO A 99 -2.67 -7.99 -0.84
CA PRO A 99 -3.31 -7.23 -1.90
C PRO A 99 -2.36 -7.10 -3.10
N THR A 100 -2.95 -7.09 -4.29
CA THR A 100 -2.24 -6.79 -5.54
C THR A 100 -1.98 -5.29 -5.63
N VAL A 101 -0.71 -4.89 -5.64
CA VAL A 101 -0.34 -3.47 -5.63
C VAL A 101 -0.23 -2.93 -7.04
N LYS A 102 -0.85 -1.78 -7.29
CA LYS A 102 -0.70 -1.01 -8.53
C LYS A 102 0.54 -0.14 -8.47
N PHE A 103 1.60 -0.57 -9.16
CA PHE A 103 2.86 0.18 -9.25
C PHE A 103 2.73 1.50 -10.03
N ASP A 104 1.70 1.64 -10.86
CA ASP A 104 1.43 2.81 -11.70
C ASP A 104 0.44 3.81 -11.04
N ALA A 105 0.03 3.57 -9.80
CA ALA A 105 -0.92 4.43 -9.06
C ALA A 105 -0.46 5.90 -8.99
N LEU A 106 -1.35 6.85 -9.26
CA LEU A 106 -1.02 8.28 -9.19
C LEU A 106 -1.19 8.85 -7.77
N SER A 107 -2.11 8.28 -7.00
CA SER A 107 -2.31 8.59 -5.59
C SER A 107 -2.09 7.33 -4.73
N TYR A 108 -1.82 7.52 -3.45
CA TYR A 108 -1.81 6.41 -2.50
C TYR A 108 -3.21 5.78 -2.36
N ALA A 109 -4.27 6.57 -2.63
CA ALA A 109 -5.65 6.11 -2.67
C ALA A 109 -5.92 5.02 -3.72
N ASP A 110 -5.13 5.03 -4.80
CA ASP A 110 -5.31 4.11 -5.94
C ASP A 110 -4.32 2.93 -5.88
N LEU A 111 -3.69 2.68 -4.73
CA LEU A 111 -2.68 1.62 -4.59
C LEU A 111 -3.24 0.22 -4.82
N ILE A 112 -4.51 0.01 -4.51
CA ILE A 112 -5.20 -1.27 -4.62
C ILE A 112 -6.57 -1.05 -5.24
N ASP A 113 -7.07 -2.07 -5.94
CA ASP A 113 -8.49 -2.12 -6.29
C ASP A 113 -9.29 -2.48 -5.04
N CYS A 114 -9.92 -1.49 -4.42
CA CYS A 114 -10.90 -1.74 -3.36
C CYS A 114 -12.21 -2.34 -3.93
N GLN A 115 -12.36 -2.33 -5.25
CA GLN A 115 -13.56 -2.73 -5.99
C GLN A 115 -13.35 -4.04 -6.78
N GLU A 116 -12.56 -5.00 -6.29
CA GLU A 116 -12.51 -6.32 -6.94
C GLU A 116 -13.89 -6.98 -6.85
N ASN A 117 -14.54 -7.02 -8.01
CA ASN A 117 -15.90 -7.45 -8.30
C ASN A 117 -16.50 -8.47 -7.31
N ILE A 118 -17.69 -8.12 -6.82
CA ILE A 118 -18.77 -9.05 -6.50
C ILE A 118 -19.09 -9.82 -7.79
N THR A 119 -18.24 -10.75 -8.20
CA THR A 119 -18.57 -11.73 -9.24
C THR A 119 -18.85 -13.04 -8.54
N ASP A 120 -20.14 -13.30 -8.38
CA ASP A 120 -20.79 -14.60 -8.51
C ASP A 120 -20.11 -15.79 -7.82
N HIS A 121 -20.33 -15.90 -6.51
CA HIS A 121 -20.39 -17.20 -5.87
C HIS A 121 -21.79 -17.42 -5.29
N ILE A 122 -22.76 -17.52 -6.21
CA ILE A 122 -24.00 -18.28 -5.99
C ILE A 122 -23.73 -19.69 -6.54
N TYR A 123 -23.38 -20.63 -5.66
CA TYR A 123 -23.62 -22.07 -5.84
C TYR A 123 -23.84 -22.71 -4.48
#